data_AF-A0A519VK02-F1
#
_entry.id   AF-A0A519VK02-F1
#
_cell.length_a   1.000
_cell.length_b   1.000
_cell.length_c   1.000
_cell.angle_alpha   90.00
_cell.angle_beta   90.00
_cell.angle_gamma   90.00
#
_symmetry.space_group_name_H-M   'P 1'
#
loop_
_entity.id
_entity.type
_entity.pdbx_description
1 polymer ?
#
loop_
_entity_poly.entity_id
_entity_poly.type
_entity_poly.pdbx_seq_one_letter_code
_entity_poly.pdbx_strand_id
1 'polypeptide(L)'
;MQPFNIKIKTVGQEITLTVLPQDDEYKIIYFGGIIGGLRQENDELHFIKPEDVIPGGLPLYKYKQADSTAAEEEIKLTKEVLLAIKNEVKSVISLQSPT
;
A
#
# COMPACT_ATOMS: atom_id res chain seq x y z
N MET A 1 2.13 -15.37 -0.95
CA MET A 1 2.78 -14.54 -2.00
C MET A 1 3.94 -13.78 -1.35
N GLN A 2 5.07 -13.57 -2.04
CA GLN A 2 6.20 -12.82 -1.45
C GLN A 2 5.91 -11.31 -1.43
N PRO A 3 6.51 -10.52 -0.52
CA PRO A 3 6.40 -9.07 -0.56
C PRO A 3 6.89 -8.52 -1.90
N PHE A 4 6.26 -7.45 -2.39
CA PHE A 4 6.60 -6.83 -3.67
C PHE A 4 6.46 -5.31 -3.59
N ASN A 5 7.06 -4.61 -4.55
CA ASN A 5 6.92 -3.17 -4.66
C ASN A 5 6.00 -2.81 -5.84
N ILE A 6 5.20 -1.78 -5.65
CA ILE A 6 4.45 -1.12 -6.73
C ILE A 6 4.92 0.33 -6.85
N LYS A 7 4.73 0.89 -8.03
CA LYS A 7 4.97 2.31 -8.28
C LYS A 7 3.66 2.97 -8.63
N ILE A 8 3.36 4.09 -7.96
CA ILE A 8 2.18 4.88 -8.28
C ILE A 8 2.58 6.33 -8.55
N LYS A 9 1.83 6.98 -9.44
CA LYS A 9 1.99 8.41 -9.73
C LYS A 9 1.00 9.20 -8.88
N THR A 10 1.50 10.19 -8.16
CA THR A 10 0.70 11.19 -7.45
C THR A 10 0.88 12.54 -8.13
N VAL A 11 0.14 13.57 -7.69
CA VAL A 11 0.35 14.94 -8.18
C VAL A 11 1.79 15.35 -7.84
N GLY A 12 2.63 15.47 -8.85
CA GLY A 12 4.00 15.98 -8.74
C GLY A 12 5.12 14.94 -8.55
N GLN A 13 4.82 13.65 -8.33
CA GLN A 13 5.87 12.64 -8.11
C GLN A 13 5.43 11.19 -8.39
N GLU A 14 6.41 10.31 -8.57
CA GLU A 14 6.24 8.86 -8.58
C GLU A 14 6.77 8.32 -7.24
N ILE A 15 5.93 7.58 -6.51
CA ILE A 15 6.29 6.98 -5.22
C ILE A 15 6.31 5.46 -5.33
N THR A 16 7.22 4.85 -4.58
CA THR A 16 7.30 3.39 -4.44
C THR A 16 6.65 2.98 -3.14
N LEU A 17 5.73 2.01 -3.22
CA LEU A 17 5.07 1.43 -2.06
C LEU A 17 5.47 -0.04 -1.96
N THR A 18 5.70 -0.49 -0.73
CA THR A 18 5.87 -1.92 -0.45
C THR A 18 4.52 -2.53 -0.12
N VAL A 19 4.21 -3.63 -0.77
CA VAL A 19 3.01 -4.42 -0.54
C VAL A 19 3.43 -5.71 0.16
N LEU A 20 2.87 -5.93 1.34
CA LEU A 20 3.10 -7.13 2.13
C LEU A 20 1.81 -7.96 2.14
N PRO A 21 1.74 -9.05 1.36
CA PRO A 21 0.63 -9.99 1.42
C PRO A 21 0.64 -10.75 2.76
N GLN A 22 -0.50 -10.83 3.42
CA GLN A 22 -0.71 -11.63 4.62
C GLN A 22 -2.16 -12.15 4.61
N ASP A 23 -2.33 -13.47 4.54
CA ASP A 23 -3.63 -14.13 4.44
C ASP A 23 -4.48 -13.57 3.27
N ASP A 24 -5.62 -12.96 3.55
CA ASP A 24 -6.53 -12.29 2.60
C ASP A 24 -6.29 -10.78 2.47
N GLU A 25 -5.24 -10.26 3.12
CA GLU A 25 -4.88 -8.85 3.13
C GLU A 25 -3.57 -8.54 2.40
N TYR A 26 -3.49 -7.34 1.86
CA TYR A 26 -2.29 -6.76 1.27
C TYR A 26 -2.01 -5.45 2.00
N LYS A 27 -1.04 -5.45 2.92
CA LYS A 27 -0.66 -4.23 3.65
C LYS A 27 0.14 -3.33 2.74
N ILE A 28 -0.20 -2.05 2.74
CA ILE A 28 0.47 -1.03 1.94
C ILE A 28 1.37 -0.23 2.87
N ILE A 29 2.67 -0.25 2.59
CA ILE A 29 3.73 0.29 3.44
C ILE A 29 4.48 1.37 2.65
N TYR A 30 4.72 2.49 3.32
CA TYR A 30 5.57 3.58 2.84
C TYR A 30 6.54 4.00 3.95
N PHE A 31 7.84 4.08 3.63
CA PHE A 31 8.90 4.34 4.61
C PHE A 31 8.77 3.54 5.93
N GLY A 32 8.44 2.25 5.82
CA GLY A 32 8.31 1.35 6.98
C GLY A 32 7.05 1.55 7.83
N GLY A 33 6.16 2.48 7.45
CA GLY A 33 4.87 2.69 8.10
C GLY A 33 3.68 2.20 7.25
N ILE A 34 2.67 1.63 7.90
CA ILE A 34 1.42 1.23 7.24
C ILE A 34 0.61 2.47 6.87
N ILE A 35 0.35 2.66 5.57
CA ILE A 35 -0.53 3.72 5.05
C ILE A 35 -1.94 3.22 4.73
N GLY A 36 -2.20 1.92 4.85
CA GLY A 36 -3.49 1.28 4.61
C GLY A 36 -3.33 -0.17 4.18
N GLY A 37 -4.42 -0.78 3.74
CA GLY A 37 -4.41 -2.13 3.20
C GLY A 37 -5.46 -2.33 2.12
N LEU A 38 -5.35 -3.46 1.43
CA LEU A 38 -6.42 -4.01 0.61
C LEU A 38 -6.82 -5.37 1.17
N ARG A 39 -8.12 -5.63 1.32
CA ARG A 39 -8.63 -6.98 1.61
C ARG A 39 -9.28 -7.57 0.38
N GLN A 40 -9.05 -8.85 0.14
CA GLN A 40 -9.69 -9.58 -0.94
C GLN A 40 -11.03 -10.14 -0.48
N GLU A 41 -12.12 -9.67 -1.08
CA GLU A 41 -13.49 -10.14 -0.83
C GLU A 41 -14.17 -10.43 -2.17
N ASN A 42 -14.65 -11.65 -2.38
CA ASN A 42 -15.37 -12.07 -3.61
C ASN A 42 -14.65 -11.68 -4.92
N ASP A 43 -13.34 -11.98 -5.02
CA ASP A 43 -12.47 -11.64 -6.16
C ASP A 43 -12.28 -10.14 -6.44
N GLU A 44 -12.68 -9.28 -5.50
CA GLU A 44 -12.41 -7.85 -5.52
C GLU A 44 -11.49 -7.42 -4.37
N LEU A 45 -10.69 -6.39 -4.64
CA LEU A 45 -9.84 -5.75 -3.62
C LEU A 45 -10.56 -4.52 -3.04
N HIS A 46 -10.75 -4.48 -1.73
CA HIS A 46 -11.37 -3.37 -1.02
C HIS A 46 -10.36 -2.67 -0.13
N PHE A 47 -10.38 -1.34 -0.13
CA PHE A 47 -9.52 -0.57 0.77
C PHE A 47 -9.96 -0.71 2.21
N ILE A 48 -9.00 -1.03 3.07
CA ILE A 48 -9.13 -0.98 4.51
C ILE A 48 -8.28 0.17 5.05
N LYS A 49 -8.81 0.86 6.06
CA LYS A 49 -8.11 1.99 6.67
C LYS A 49 -6.89 1.48 7.44
N PRO A 50 -5.85 2.32 7.64
CA PRO A 50 -4.67 1.93 8.41
C PRO A 50 -4.99 1.36 9.79
N GLU A 51 -6.00 1.91 10.46
CA GLU A 51 -6.48 1.49 11.80
C GLU A 51 -7.10 0.09 11.81
N ASP A 52 -7.62 -0.37 10.68
CA ASP A 52 -8.27 -1.67 10.50
C ASP A 52 -7.31 -2.74 9.95
N VAL A 53 -6.10 -2.35 9.53
CA VAL A 53 -5.05 -3.27 9.09
C VAL A 53 -4.46 -3.96 10.31
N ILE A 54 -4.36 -5.29 10.29
CA ILE A 54 -3.68 -6.04 11.35
C ILE A 54 -2.20 -5.63 11.35
N PRO A 55 -1.69 -4.88 12.34
CA PRO A 55 -0.42 -4.17 12.19
C PRO A 55 0.78 -5.13 12.16
N GLY A 56 0.66 -6.33 12.75
CA GLY A 56 1.69 -7.38 12.66
C GLY A 56 3.10 -6.94 13.09
N GLY A 57 3.20 -5.89 13.90
CA GLY A 57 4.47 -5.31 14.36
C GLY A 57 4.95 -4.05 13.62
N LEU A 58 4.29 -3.63 12.53
CA LEU A 58 4.62 -2.38 11.85
C LEU A 58 3.80 -1.20 12.42
N PRO A 59 4.42 -0.03 12.61
CA PRO A 59 3.70 1.16 13.02
C PRO A 59 2.83 1.70 11.88
N LEU A 60 1.79 2.46 12.22
CA LEU A 60 1.10 3.29 11.23
C LEU A 60 2.04 4.39 10.73
N TYR A 61 1.95 4.72 9.44
CA TYR A 61 2.73 5.80 8.85
C TYR A 61 2.40 7.14 9.50
N LYS A 62 3.45 7.86 9.91
CA LYS A 62 3.33 9.19 10.52
C LYS A 62 4.32 10.13 9.84
N TYR A 63 3.80 10.94 8.92
CA TYR A 63 4.50 11.98 8.17
C TYR A 63 5.30 13.01 9.01
N LYS A 64 5.10 13.09 10.34
CA LYS A 64 5.76 14.06 11.22
C LYS A 64 6.76 13.47 12.23
N GLN A 65 7.11 12.17 12.12
CA GLN A 65 8.01 11.52 13.10
C GLN A 65 9.29 10.94 12.52
N ALA A 66 9.53 11.04 11.20
CA ALA A 66 10.84 10.72 10.65
C ALA A 66 11.80 11.87 10.87
N ASP A 67 12.94 11.58 11.50
CA ASP A 67 14.07 12.49 11.63
C ASP A 67 14.39 13.16 10.29
N SER A 68 14.52 14.48 10.32
CA SER A 68 14.49 15.43 9.19
C SER A 68 15.64 15.33 8.18
N THR A 69 15.95 14.16 7.64
CA THR A 69 16.89 13.98 6.52
C THR A 69 16.31 13.22 5.33
N ALA A 70 15.17 12.54 5.49
CA ALA A 70 14.47 11.91 4.38
C ALA A 70 13.42 12.87 3.82
N ALA A 71 13.36 13.00 2.50
CA ALA A 71 12.31 13.73 1.78
C ALA A 71 10.96 12.98 1.86
N GLU A 72 10.54 12.63 3.08
CA GLU A 72 9.22 12.07 3.31
C GLU A 72 8.23 13.20 3.08
N GLU A 73 7.41 13.08 2.03
CA GLU A 73 6.29 13.97 1.75
C GLU A 73 4.97 13.33 2.23
N GLU A 74 3.99 14.17 2.53
CA GLU A 74 2.66 13.72 2.92
C GLU A 74 2.01 13.05 1.70
N ILE A 75 1.88 11.72 1.72
CA ILE A 75 1.08 11.04 0.71
C ILE A 75 -0.39 11.37 0.96
N LYS A 76 -0.97 12.15 0.04
CA LYS A 76 -2.42 12.34 -0.02
C LYS A 76 -3.06 11.14 -0.72
N LEU A 77 -3.73 10.28 0.05
CA LEU A 77 -4.51 9.15 -0.45
C LEU A 77 -5.82 9.63 -1.08
N THR A 78 -5.73 10.33 -2.22
CA THR A 78 -6.90 10.71 -3.01
C THR A 78 -7.55 9.47 -3.63
N LYS A 79 -8.80 9.60 -4.09
CA LYS A 79 -9.51 8.50 -4.78
C LYS A 79 -8.73 7.96 -5.98
N GLU A 80 -8.03 8.82 -6.72
CA GLU A 80 -7.21 8.44 -7.86
C GLU A 80 -5.98 7.61 -7.44
N VAL A 81 -5.30 8.05 -6.37
CA VAL A 81 -4.16 7.33 -5.79
C VAL A 81 -4.58 5.96 -5.28
N LEU A 82 -5.70 5.88 -4.56
CA LEU A 82 -6.27 4.62 -4.11
C LEU A 82 -6.59 3.70 -5.31
N LEU A 83 -7.25 4.21 -6.35
CA LEU A 83 -7.54 3.41 -7.53
C LEU A 83 -6.27 2.89 -8.23
N ALA A 84 -5.23 3.72 -8.31
CA ALA A 84 -3.94 3.32 -8.87
C ALA A 84 -3.30 2.18 -8.06
N ILE A 85 -3.27 2.29 -6.72
CA ILE A 85 -2.76 1.24 -5.83
C ILE A 85 -3.51 -0.07 -6.07
N LYS A 86 -4.86 -0.03 -6.08
CA LYS A 86 -5.69 -1.23 -6.31
C LYS A 86 -5.39 -1.89 -7.65
N ASN A 87 -5.24 -1.11 -8.72
CA ASN A 87 -4.96 -1.63 -10.05
C ASN A 87 -3.56 -2.25 -10.17
N GLU A 88 -2.55 -1.60 -9.61
CA GLU A 88 -1.18 -2.13 -9.60
C GLU A 88 -1.08 -3.43 -8.80
N VAL A 89 -1.69 -3.49 -7.61
CA VAL A 89 -1.74 -4.72 -6.80
C VAL A 89 -2.46 -5.83 -7.55
N LYS A 90 -3.62 -5.55 -8.15
CA LYS A 90 -4.37 -6.54 -8.95
C LYS A 90 -3.54 -7.07 -10.12
N SER A 91 -2.84 -6.17 -10.83
CA SER A 91 -1.96 -6.53 -11.95
C SER A 91 -0.88 -7.52 -11.52
N VAL A 92 -0.18 -7.24 -10.41
CA VAL A 92 0.87 -8.14 -9.89
C VAL A 92 0.29 -9.48 -9.45
N ILE A 93 -0.87 -9.50 -8.79
CA ILE A 93 -1.54 -10.75 -8.38
C ILE A 93 -1.91 -11.60 -9.59
N SER A 94 -2.51 -10.99 -10.63
CA SER A 94 -2.91 -11.71 -11.85
C SER A 94 -1.71 -12.28 -12.62
N LEU A 95 -0.55 -11.62 -12.58
CA LEU A 95 0.67 -12.13 -13.22
C LEU A 95 1.28 -13.33 -12.48
N GLN A 96 1.02 -13.47 -11.18
CA GLN A 96 1.57 -14.55 -10.35
C GLN A 96 0.63 -15.77 -10.23
N SER A 97 -0.62 -15.64 -10.69
CA SER A 97 -1.61 -16.72 -10.74
C SER A 97 -2.00 -17.00 -12.21
N PRO A 98 -1.10 -17.60 -13.02
CA PRO A 98 -1.48 -18.04 -14.36
C PRO A 98 -2.51 -19.17 -14.24
N THR A 99 -3.67 -18.97 -14.86
CA THR A 99 -4.73 -19.97 -15.05
C THR A 99 -4.21 -21.23 -15.75
#